data_AF-A0A957D1T4-F1
#
_entry.id   AF-A0A957D1T4-F1
#
_cell.length_a   1.000
_cell.length_b   1.000
_cell.length_c   1.000
_cell.angle_alpha   90.00
_cell.angle_beta   90.00
_cell.angle_gamma   90.00
#
_symmetry.space_group_name_H-M   'P 1'
#
loop_
_entity.id
_entity.type
_entity.pdbx_description
1 polymer ?
#
loop_
_entity_poly.entity_id
_entity_poly.type
_entity_poly.pdbx_seq_one_letter_code
_entity_poly.pdbx_strand_id
1 'polypeptide(L)'
;MSTLLLTLRESVRYRGRSGHWSWIAHRLSGLAILSFLLIHVWDTANATYAPAVYEWSVALFKHPLFGVGEIGIMAAVLYHAFNGIRITLLDFKPEWWKFQRQSATFVWVLFLVIFIPIGIYMFMGILEYCSHGASCWAIPPYPSS
;
A
#
# COMPACT_ATOMS: atom_id res chain seq x y z
N MET A 1 27.92 -24.95 15.38
CA MET A 1 27.52 -23.54 15.62
C MET A 1 28.00 -22.54 14.55
N SER A 2 28.80 -22.95 13.55
CA SER A 2 29.27 -22.02 12.48
C SER A 2 28.24 -21.78 11.36
N THR A 3 27.42 -22.79 11.04
CA THR A 3 26.46 -22.75 9.93
C THR A 3 25.38 -21.69 10.09
N LEU A 4 24.85 -21.49 11.31
CA LEU A 4 23.82 -20.48 11.58
C LEU A 4 24.36 -19.06 11.42
N LEU A 5 25.58 -18.81 11.91
CA LEU A 5 26.23 -17.51 11.79
C LEU A 5 26.60 -17.20 10.33
N LEU A 6 27.04 -18.20 9.58
CA LEU A 6 27.28 -18.07 8.13
C LEU A 6 25.97 -17.81 7.40
N THR A 7 24.90 -18.57 7.63
CA THR A 7 23.60 -18.32 6.98
C THR A 7 23.04 -16.94 7.30
N LEU A 8 23.15 -16.49 8.56
CA LEU A 8 22.72 -15.14 8.95
C LEU A 8 23.59 -14.06 8.30
N ARG A 9 24.92 -14.24 8.28
CA ARG A 9 25.86 -13.29 7.67
C ARG A 9 25.68 -13.20 6.15
N GLU A 10 25.53 -14.33 5.47
CA GLU A 10 25.28 -14.40 4.03
C GLU A 10 23.89 -13.86 3.67
N SER A 11 22.87 -14.10 4.50
CA SER A 11 21.53 -13.51 4.32
C SER A 11 21.56 -11.99 4.47
N VAL A 12 22.30 -11.46 5.45
CA VAL A 12 22.52 -10.02 5.63
C VAL A 12 23.40 -9.45 4.51
N ARG A 13 24.34 -10.24 3.98
CA ARG A 13 25.25 -9.83 2.88
C ARG A 13 24.61 -9.93 1.50
N TYR A 14 23.49 -10.65 1.35
CA TYR A 14 22.76 -10.76 0.10
C TYR A 14 22.12 -9.41 -0.26
N ARG A 15 22.71 -8.70 -1.24
CA ARG A 15 22.28 -7.35 -1.65
C ARG A 15 21.06 -7.32 -2.57
N GLY A 16 20.18 -8.32 -2.50
CA GLY A 16 18.89 -8.34 -3.21
C GLY A 16 18.99 -7.97 -4.69
N ARG A 17 19.20 -8.95 -5.58
CA ARG A 17 19.05 -8.71 -7.02
C ARG A 17 17.63 -8.13 -7.27
N SER A 18 17.42 -7.32 -8.31
CA SER A 18 16.14 -6.58 -8.53
C SER A 18 14.86 -7.44 -8.44
N GLY A 19 14.96 -8.74 -8.71
CA GLY A 19 13.85 -9.69 -8.50
C GLY A 19 13.45 -9.87 -7.03
N HIS A 20 14.40 -9.83 -6.09
CA HIS A 20 14.15 -9.98 -4.65
C HIS A 20 13.34 -8.80 -4.10
N TRP A 21 13.70 -7.58 -4.47
CA TRP A 21 12.94 -6.38 -4.09
C TRP A 21 11.52 -6.39 -4.63
N SER A 22 11.34 -6.86 -5.87
CA SER A 22 10.01 -6.95 -6.47
C SER A 22 9.14 -8.00 -5.77
N TRP A 23 9.75 -9.09 -5.32
CA TRP A 23 9.07 -10.13 -4.53
C TRP A 23 8.65 -9.64 -3.15
N ILE A 24 9.55 -8.97 -2.41
CA ILE A 24 9.23 -8.41 -1.08
C ILE A 24 8.08 -7.40 -1.22
N ALA A 25 8.20 -6.46 -2.16
CA ALA A 25 7.20 -5.43 -2.37
C ALA A 25 5.82 -6.02 -2.73
N HIS A 26 5.77 -7.09 -3.52
CA HIS A 26 4.50 -7.72 -3.90
C HIS A 26 3.80 -8.40 -2.70
N ARG A 27 4.57 -9.05 -1.83
CA ARG A 27 4.03 -9.67 -0.61
C ARG A 27 3.57 -8.64 0.41
N LEU A 28 4.40 -7.64 0.67
CA LEU A 28 4.05 -6.58 1.62
C LEU A 28 2.84 -5.77 1.15
N SER A 29 2.75 -5.44 -0.14
CA SER A 29 1.56 -4.79 -0.70
C SER A 29 0.31 -5.68 -0.60
N GLY A 30 0.42 -6.99 -0.86
CA GLY A 30 -0.70 -7.91 -0.69
C GLY A 30 -1.19 -7.99 0.76
N LEU A 31 -0.28 -8.03 1.73
CA LEU A 31 -0.63 -7.97 3.15
C LEU A 31 -1.30 -6.64 3.53
N ALA A 32 -0.78 -5.51 3.04
CA ALA A 32 -1.38 -4.20 3.28
C ALA A 32 -2.81 -4.11 2.72
N ILE A 33 -3.03 -4.60 1.49
CA ILE A 33 -4.35 -4.64 0.86
C ILE A 33 -5.30 -5.55 1.61
N LEU A 34 -4.84 -6.74 2.04
CA LEU A 34 -5.66 -7.66 2.83
C LEU A 34 -6.09 -7.04 4.16
N SER A 35 -5.16 -6.43 4.89
CA SER A 35 -5.45 -5.73 6.14
C SER A 35 -6.43 -4.58 5.92
N PHE A 36 -6.22 -3.77 4.88
CA PHE A 36 -7.14 -2.71 4.50
C PHE A 36 -8.54 -3.27 4.20
N LEU A 37 -8.64 -4.35 3.40
CA LEU A 37 -9.91 -4.94 3.01
C LEU A 37 -10.72 -5.43 4.22
N LEU A 38 -10.06 -6.04 5.21
CA LEU A 38 -10.71 -6.48 6.45
C LEU A 38 -11.32 -5.29 7.22
N ILE A 39 -10.54 -4.23 7.41
CA ILE A 39 -10.99 -3.01 8.11
C ILE A 39 -12.10 -2.32 7.29
N HIS A 40 -11.93 -2.23 5.97
CA HIS A 40 -12.84 -1.56 5.06
C HIS A 40 -14.22 -2.22 5.00
N VAL A 41 -14.27 -3.56 4.93
CA VAL A 41 -15.54 -4.31 4.95
C VAL A 41 -16.24 -4.15 6.28
N TRP A 42 -15.50 -4.23 7.39
CA TRP A 42 -16.07 -4.00 8.72
C TRP A 42 -16.64 -2.60 8.87
N ASP A 43 -15.89 -1.57 8.46
CA ASP A 43 -16.33 -0.18 8.55
C ASP A 43 -17.54 0.10 7.66
N THR A 44 -17.52 -0.36 6.40
CA THR A 44 -18.63 -0.20 5.46
C THR A 44 -19.89 -0.95 5.93
N ALA A 45 -19.75 -2.09 6.61
CA ALA A 45 -20.88 -2.79 7.21
C ALA A 45 -21.57 -1.95 8.31
N ASN A 46 -20.80 -1.17 9.07
CA ASN A 46 -21.36 -0.29 10.11
C ASN A 46 -22.27 0.80 9.53
N ALA A 47 -22.16 1.14 8.24
CA ALA A 47 -23.11 2.06 7.60
C ALA A 47 -24.57 1.59 7.75
N THR A 48 -24.80 0.27 7.84
CA THR A 48 -26.12 -0.33 8.07
C THR A 48 -26.33 -0.72 9.53
N TYR A 49 -25.34 -1.36 10.16
CA TYR A 49 -25.53 -1.99 11.47
C TYR A 49 -25.27 -1.06 12.67
N ALA A 50 -24.44 -0.04 12.50
CA ALA A 50 -24.08 0.92 13.55
C ALA A 50 -23.78 2.30 12.94
N PRO A 51 -24.79 3.03 12.42
CA PRO A 51 -24.56 4.25 11.64
C PRO A 51 -23.78 5.34 12.40
N ALA A 52 -24.00 5.47 13.71
CA ALA A 52 -23.24 6.42 14.55
C ALA A 52 -21.73 6.10 14.60
N VAL A 53 -21.36 4.81 14.61
CA VAL A 53 -19.95 4.37 14.57
C VAL A 53 -19.37 4.64 13.18
N TYR A 54 -20.15 4.39 12.11
CA TYR A 54 -19.72 4.68 10.75
C TYR A 54 -19.45 6.17 10.52
N GLU A 55 -20.36 7.04 10.95
CA GLU A 55 -20.15 8.50 10.85
C GLU A 55 -18.90 8.96 11.61
N TRP A 56 -18.68 8.39 12.80
CA TRP A 56 -17.46 8.63 13.58
C TRP A 56 -16.19 8.15 12.86
N SER A 57 -16.18 6.93 12.31
CA SER A 57 -15.05 6.39 11.55
C SER A 57 -14.71 7.26 10.33
N VAL A 58 -15.73 7.67 9.56
CA VAL A 58 -15.54 8.53 8.38
C VAL A 58 -15.00 9.90 8.79
N ALA A 59 -15.42 10.44 9.93
CA ALA A 59 -14.83 11.65 10.48
C ALA A 59 -13.37 11.43 10.92
N LEU A 60 -13.06 10.28 11.53
CA LEU A 60 -11.72 9.91 11.95
C LEU A 60 -10.75 9.74 10.77
N PHE A 61 -11.20 9.17 9.65
CA PHE A 61 -10.37 8.98 8.46
C PHE A 61 -9.93 10.30 7.80
N LYS A 62 -10.60 11.42 8.09
CA LYS A 62 -10.15 12.76 7.66
C LYS A 62 -8.91 13.24 8.41
N HIS A 63 -8.49 12.54 9.47
CA HIS A 63 -7.28 12.87 10.18
C HIS A 63 -6.04 12.64 9.28
N PRO A 64 -5.05 13.56 9.25
CA PRO A 64 -3.91 13.50 8.31
C PRO A 64 -3.13 12.18 8.32
N LEU A 65 -3.02 11.51 9.48
CA LEU A 65 -2.38 10.20 9.56
C LEU A 65 -3.08 9.13 8.72
N PHE A 66 -4.42 9.13 8.70
CA PHE A 66 -5.18 8.23 7.83
C PHE A 66 -5.03 8.64 6.37
N GLY A 67 -5.03 9.95 6.05
CA GLY A 67 -4.75 10.42 4.69
C GLY A 67 -3.37 9.97 4.15
N VAL A 68 -2.32 10.02 4.97
CA VAL A 68 -1.01 9.45 4.59
C VAL A 68 -1.09 7.93 4.43
N GLY A 69 -1.84 7.26 5.29
CA GLY A 69 -2.15 5.83 5.16
C GLY A 69 -2.86 5.49 3.84
N GLU A 70 -3.83 6.29 3.42
CA GLU A 70 -4.55 6.13 2.14
C GLU A 70 -3.61 6.26 0.95
N ILE A 71 -2.67 7.22 0.97
CA ILE A 71 -1.60 7.33 -0.05
C ILE A 71 -0.75 6.05 -0.08
N GLY A 72 -0.42 5.51 1.10
CA GLY A 72 0.32 4.25 1.22
C GLY A 72 -0.44 3.05 0.66
N ILE A 73 -1.74 2.93 0.95
CA ILE A 73 -2.59 1.88 0.39
C ILE A 73 -2.76 2.03 -1.12
N MET A 74 -2.90 3.26 -1.64
CA MET A 74 -2.92 3.52 -3.08
C MET A 74 -1.63 3.03 -3.75
N ALA A 75 -0.47 3.31 -3.16
CA ALA A 75 0.81 2.79 -3.63
C ALA A 75 0.84 1.25 -3.64
N ALA A 76 0.37 0.63 -2.56
CA ALA A 76 0.31 -0.82 -2.44
C ALA A 76 -0.57 -1.44 -3.52
N VAL A 77 -1.79 -0.93 -3.75
CA VAL A 77 -2.73 -1.42 -4.77
C VAL A 77 -2.13 -1.33 -6.17
N LEU A 78 -1.61 -0.15 -6.55
CA LEU A 78 -1.03 0.06 -7.89
C LEU A 78 0.14 -0.88 -8.15
N TYR A 79 1.09 -0.96 -7.20
CA TYR A 79 2.24 -1.84 -7.34
C TYR A 79 1.82 -3.32 -7.40
N HIS A 80 0.91 -3.74 -6.51
CA HIS A 80 0.46 -5.12 -6.43
C HIS A 80 -0.21 -5.56 -7.73
N ALA A 81 -1.08 -4.71 -8.30
CA ALA A 81 -1.74 -4.97 -9.57
C ALA A 81 -0.75 -5.09 -10.73
N PHE A 82 0.13 -4.09 -10.92
CA PHE A 82 1.09 -4.11 -12.03
C PHE A 82 2.09 -5.27 -11.93
N ASN A 83 2.63 -5.52 -10.73
CA ASN A 83 3.55 -6.64 -10.56
C ASN A 83 2.85 -8.00 -10.64
N GLY A 84 1.60 -8.11 -10.18
CA GLY A 84 0.76 -9.30 -10.35
C GLY A 84 0.56 -9.63 -11.82
N ILE A 85 0.14 -8.66 -12.63
CA ILE A 85 -0.02 -8.81 -14.09
C ILE A 85 1.30 -9.26 -14.73
N ARG A 86 2.43 -8.64 -14.37
CA ARG A 86 3.75 -9.05 -14.86
C ARG A 86 4.03 -10.53 -14.56
N ILE A 87 3.81 -10.97 -13.32
CA ILE A 87 4.07 -12.36 -12.92
C ILE A 87 3.16 -13.30 -13.71
N THR A 88 1.86 -13.01 -13.77
CA THR A 88 0.87 -13.78 -14.53
C THR A 88 1.28 -13.92 -16.01
N LEU A 89 1.70 -12.84 -16.67
CA LEU A 89 2.15 -12.90 -18.08
C LEU A 89 3.39 -13.78 -18.28
N LEU A 90 4.34 -13.74 -17.34
CA LEU A 90 5.55 -14.57 -17.40
C LEU A 90 5.27 -16.03 -17.11
N ASP A 91 4.27 -16.33 -16.27
CA ASP A 91 3.81 -17.69 -16.00
C ASP A 91 3.04 -18.27 -17.20
N PHE A 92 2.26 -17.45 -17.91
CA PHE A 92 1.59 -17.86 -19.14
C PHE A 92 2.55 -18.14 -20.31
N LYS A 93 3.68 -17.41 -20.40
CA LYS A 93 4.70 -17.59 -21.44
C LYS A 93 6.10 -17.72 -20.83
N PRO A 94 6.50 -18.93 -20.37
CA PRO A 94 7.77 -19.14 -19.67
C PRO A 94 9.03 -18.67 -20.42
N GLU A 95 9.00 -18.68 -21.75
CA GLU A 95 10.10 -18.17 -22.59
C GLU A 95 10.44 -16.68 -22.34
N TRP A 96 9.48 -15.91 -21.79
CA TRP A 96 9.65 -14.49 -21.49
C TRP A 96 10.44 -14.22 -20.20
N TRP A 97 10.72 -15.25 -19.39
CA TRP A 97 11.55 -15.10 -18.18
C TRP A 97 12.96 -14.58 -18.47
N LYS A 98 13.46 -14.70 -19.71
CA LYS A 98 14.71 -14.05 -20.14
C LYS A 98 14.66 -12.51 -20.00
N PHE A 99 13.46 -11.91 -20.05
CA PHE A 99 13.23 -10.48 -19.91
C PHE A 99 12.87 -10.06 -18.48
N GLN A 100 13.05 -10.92 -17.48
CA GLN A 100 12.60 -10.71 -16.11
C GLN A 100 13.07 -9.38 -15.47
N ARG A 101 14.29 -8.96 -15.79
CA ARG A 101 14.85 -7.69 -15.30
C ARG A 101 14.19 -6.49 -15.98
N GLN A 102 14.00 -6.55 -17.30
CA GLN A 102 13.39 -5.48 -18.08
C GLN A 102 11.93 -5.30 -17.70
N SER A 103 11.18 -6.40 -17.56
CA SER A 103 9.78 -6.37 -17.12
C SER A 103 9.63 -5.82 -15.69
N ALA A 104 10.53 -6.17 -14.76
CA ALA A 104 10.55 -5.58 -13.42
C ALA A 104 10.78 -4.07 -13.47
N THR A 105 11.76 -3.61 -14.24
CA THR A 105 12.04 -2.17 -14.40
C THR A 105 10.86 -1.44 -15.02
N PHE A 106 10.21 -2.03 -16.02
CA PHE A 106 9.01 -1.47 -16.62
C PHE A 106 7.88 -1.29 -15.60
N VAL A 107 7.62 -2.29 -14.74
CA VAL A 107 6.62 -2.17 -13.67
C VAL A 107 6.96 -1.03 -12.71
N TRP A 108 8.22 -0.87 -12.30
CA TRP A 108 8.62 0.23 -11.43
C TRP A 108 8.45 1.60 -12.08
N VAL A 109 8.82 1.73 -13.37
CA VAL A 109 8.63 2.99 -14.11
C VAL A 109 7.14 3.30 -14.26
N LEU A 110 6.34 2.33 -14.68
CA LEU A 110 4.89 2.48 -14.82
C LEU A 110 4.23 2.87 -13.50
N PHE A 111 4.62 2.18 -12.41
CA PHE A 111 4.18 2.50 -11.06
C PHE A 111 4.50 3.96 -10.72
N LEU A 112 5.75 4.42 -10.87
CA LEU A 112 6.13 5.79 -10.52
C LEU A 112 5.43 6.83 -11.38
N VAL A 113 5.33 6.60 -12.70
CA VAL A 113 4.67 7.52 -13.63
C VAL A 113 3.21 7.74 -13.26
N ILE A 114 2.50 6.70 -12.81
CA ILE A 114 1.09 6.78 -12.43
C ILE A 114 0.93 7.23 -10.97
N PHE A 115 1.72 6.70 -10.05
CA PHE A 115 1.60 6.96 -8.63
C PHE A 115 2.01 8.38 -8.26
N ILE A 116 3.07 8.94 -8.85
CA ILE A 116 3.54 10.30 -8.50
C ILE A 116 2.44 11.36 -8.69
N PRO A 117 1.78 11.50 -9.85
CA PRO A 117 0.74 12.51 -10.01
C PRO A 117 -0.46 12.26 -9.08
N ILE A 118 -0.87 11.00 -8.89
CA ILE A 118 -1.96 10.64 -7.98
C ILE A 118 -1.60 10.96 -6.52
N GLY A 119 -0.39 10.59 -6.09
CA GLY A 119 0.11 10.83 -4.75
C GLY A 119 0.26 12.31 -4.46
N ILE A 120 0.72 13.11 -5.44
CA ILE A 120 0.74 14.58 -5.33
C ILE A 120 -0.68 15.10 -5.17
N TYR A 121 -1.63 14.67 -6.01
CA TYR A 121 -3.03 15.10 -5.91
C TYR A 121 -3.63 14.79 -4.53
N MET A 122 -3.46 13.55 -4.04
CA MET A 122 -3.93 13.15 -2.72
C MET A 122 -3.25 13.95 -1.60
N PHE A 123 -1.94 14.16 -1.68
CA PHE A 123 -1.20 14.91 -0.68
C PHE A 123 -1.62 16.39 -0.65
N MET A 124 -1.82 17.01 -1.81
CA MET A 124 -2.34 18.37 -1.90
C MET A 124 -3.74 18.47 -1.30
N GLY A 125 -4.60 17.47 -1.51
CA GLY A 125 -5.92 17.42 -0.85
C GLY A 125 -5.83 17.37 0.68
N ILE A 126 -4.86 16.66 1.25
CA ILE A 126 -4.60 16.65 2.70
C ILE A 126 -4.17 18.06 3.16
N LEU A 127 -3.25 18.70 2.43
CA LEU A 127 -2.78 20.05 2.77
C LEU A 127 -3.90 21.09 2.68
N GLU A 128 -4.72 21.03 1.65
CA GLU A 128 -5.87 21.91 1.46
C GLU A 128 -6.88 21.76 2.60
N TYR A 129 -7.22 20.52 2.96
CA TYR A 129 -8.07 20.23 4.13
C TYR A 129 -7.50 20.81 5.43
N CYS A 130 -6.20 20.66 5.65
CA CYS A 130 -5.53 21.21 6.83
C CYS A 130 -5.45 22.75 6.82
N SER A 131 -5.42 23.36 5.64
CA SER A 131 -5.32 24.82 5.50
C SER A 131 -6.64 25.55 5.78
N HIS A 132 -7.78 24.87 5.60
CA HIS A 132 -9.12 25.46 5.74
C HIS A 132 -9.80 25.20 7.10
N GLY A 133 -9.19 24.42 8.00
CA GLY A 133 -9.79 24.06 9.30
C GLY A 133 -8.82 24.13 10.47
N ALA A 134 -9.21 24.80 11.56
CA ALA A 134 -8.39 25.01 12.75
C ALA A 134 -8.09 23.73 13.58
N SER A 135 -8.57 22.56 13.16
CA SER A 135 -8.50 21.33 13.96
C SER A 135 -8.36 20.06 13.11
N CYS A 136 -7.56 20.08 12.02
CA CYS A 136 -7.33 18.87 11.22
C CYS A 136 -6.70 17.71 12.03
N TRP A 137 -6.01 18.03 13.14
CA TRP A 137 -5.44 17.08 14.09
C TRP A 137 -6.41 16.66 15.21
N ALA A 138 -7.64 17.16 15.23
CA ALA A 138 -8.59 16.76 16.25
C ALA A 138 -9.14 15.35 15.96
N ILE A 139 -9.19 14.54 17.01
CA ILE A 139 -9.83 13.23 16.97
C ILE A 139 -11.31 13.43 17.34
N PRO A 140 -12.26 13.01 16.49
CA PRO A 140 -13.67 13.13 16.83
C PRO A 140 -14.00 12.29 18.07
N PRO A 141 -14.82 12.79 19.00
CA PRO A 141 -15.22 12.04 20.18
C PRO A 141 -15.99 10.78 19.75
N TYR A 142 -15.70 9.66 20.42
CA TYR A 142 -16.43 8.42 20.17
C TYR A 142 -17.92 8.60 20.53
N PRO A 143 -18.86 8.12 19.70
CA PRO A 143 -20.28 8.29 19.97
C PRO A 143 -20.65 7.61 21.30
N SER A 144 -21.26 8.38 22.20
CA SER A 144 -21.96 7.80 23.36
C SER A 144 -23.27 7.17 22.87
N SER A 145 -23.54 5.95 23.34
CA SER A 145 -24.78 5.20 23.09
C SER A 145 -26.05 6.02 23.27
#